data_AF-F3C6B4-F1
#
_entry.id   AF-F3C6B4-F1
#
_cell.length_a   1.000
_cell.length_b   1.000
_cell.length_c   1.000
_cell.angle_alpha   90.00
_cell.angle_beta   90.00
_cell.angle_gamma   90.00
#
_symmetry.space_group_name_H-M   'P 1'
#
loop_
_entity.id
_entity.type
_entity.pdbx_description
1 polymer ?
#
loop_
_entity_poly.entity_id
_entity_poly.type
_entity_poly.pdbx_seq_one_letter_code
_entity_poly.pdbx_strand_id
1 'polypeptide(L)'
;IELARLPNGDKRVALILANYPTRDGRIGNGVGLDTPAAALNILRAMQAEGYPLAQLPDSGTELIQQLLGGVTNDLDSIDLRPCQQSMALEEYLAAFNELPQENRDAVNARWGAPDSDPMFRSGRIMIAGLRFGLTFVGIQPARGYQVDPSAVYHDPDLVPPHGYLAFYFWLRKAYGAHAVVHVGKHGNLEWLPGKGVGLSRTCWPDAVLGAMPNIYPFIVNDPGEGAQAKRRTQAVIIDHLMPPLTRAETYGPLRNLELLADEFYEAQLLDPRRARELQRDILELVRETHIDRELALGENLDSDADAALWLPRLDTYLCDLKESQIRDGLHIFGQSPQGRLRTDTLLALLRIPRGDGRGAQSSLLRALSKAFG
;
A
#
# COMPACT_ATOMS: atom_id res chain seq x y z
N ILE A 1 -4.15 -17.30 -24.04
CA ILE A 1 -4.60 -18.60 -24.60
C ILE A 1 -3.97 -19.75 -23.84
N GLU A 2 -2.63 -19.80 -23.74
CA GLU A 2 -1.91 -20.82 -22.98
C GLU A 2 -2.40 -20.98 -21.53
N LEU A 3 -2.52 -19.86 -20.80
CA LEU A 3 -3.00 -19.86 -19.40
C LEU A 3 -4.38 -20.53 -19.22
N ALA A 4 -5.24 -20.48 -20.23
CA ALA A 4 -6.56 -21.11 -20.20
C ALA A 4 -6.54 -22.61 -20.55
N ARG A 5 -5.50 -23.08 -21.24
CA ARG A 5 -5.37 -24.47 -21.70
C ARG A 5 -4.58 -25.35 -20.74
N LEU A 6 -3.59 -24.78 -20.06
CA LEU A 6 -2.80 -25.51 -19.08
C LEU A 6 -3.66 -25.94 -17.89
N PRO A 7 -3.56 -27.20 -17.42
CA PRO A 7 -4.11 -27.61 -16.13
C PRO A 7 -3.52 -26.80 -14.98
N ASN A 8 -4.27 -26.59 -13.90
CA ASN A 8 -3.79 -25.82 -12.74
C ASN A 8 -2.51 -26.42 -12.13
N GLY A 9 -2.40 -27.74 -12.09
CA GLY A 9 -1.23 -28.46 -11.57
C GLY A 9 0.09 -28.18 -12.30
N ASP A 10 0.01 -27.72 -13.56
CA ASP A 10 1.18 -27.43 -14.40
C ASP A 10 1.52 -25.94 -14.44
N LYS A 11 0.69 -25.08 -13.82
CA LYS A 11 0.87 -23.63 -13.87
C LYS A 11 1.93 -23.16 -12.87
N ARG A 12 3.05 -22.67 -13.40
CA ARG A 12 3.94 -21.71 -12.72
C ARG A 12 3.33 -20.31 -12.66
N VAL A 13 3.19 -19.77 -11.44
CA VAL A 13 2.69 -18.42 -11.17
C VAL A 13 3.66 -17.72 -10.24
N ALA A 14 3.90 -16.43 -10.46
CA ALA A 14 4.76 -15.61 -9.59
C ALA A 14 3.95 -14.52 -8.91
N LEU A 15 3.96 -14.47 -7.58
CA LEU A 15 3.43 -13.36 -6.78
C LEU A 15 4.57 -12.37 -6.49
N ILE A 16 4.39 -11.12 -6.86
CA ILE A 16 5.42 -10.08 -6.71
C ILE A 16 4.98 -9.08 -5.65
N LEU A 17 5.74 -8.99 -4.57
CA LEU A 17 5.47 -8.07 -3.46
C LEU A 17 6.18 -6.74 -3.73
N ALA A 18 5.44 -5.64 -3.68
CA ALA A 18 6.03 -4.31 -3.79
C ALA A 18 6.98 -4.04 -2.62
N ASN A 19 8.09 -3.34 -2.89
CA ASN A 19 9.05 -2.93 -1.86
C ASN A 19 9.48 -1.48 -2.06
N TYR A 20 8.54 -0.57 -1.79
CA TYR A 20 8.76 0.88 -1.90
C TYR A 20 8.25 1.60 -0.63
N PRO A 21 9.03 2.51 -0.03
CA PRO A 21 10.46 2.73 -0.26
C PRO A 21 11.29 1.48 0.02
N THR A 22 12.46 1.37 -0.63
CA THR A 22 13.34 0.20 -0.59
C THR A 22 13.95 -0.02 0.80
N ARG A 23 13.25 -0.77 1.66
CA ARG A 23 13.71 -1.22 2.99
C ARG A 23 13.09 -2.56 3.31
N ASP A 24 13.78 -3.40 4.07
CA ASP A 24 13.28 -4.71 4.50
C ASP A 24 11.95 -4.61 5.27
N GLY A 25 11.82 -3.63 6.18
CA GLY A 25 10.58 -3.36 6.90
C GLY A 25 9.43 -2.82 6.05
N ARG A 26 9.62 -2.67 4.72
CA ARG A 26 8.62 -2.20 3.75
C ARG A 26 8.35 -3.24 2.66
N ILE A 27 8.79 -4.49 2.82
CA ILE A 27 8.42 -5.57 1.90
C ILE A 27 6.92 -5.83 2.01
N GLY A 28 6.24 -5.89 0.87
CA GLY A 28 4.78 -5.99 0.83
C GLY A 28 4.10 -4.67 1.20
N ASN A 29 4.71 -3.51 0.92
CA ASN A 29 4.01 -2.25 1.14
C ASN A 29 2.78 -2.16 0.21
N GLY A 30 1.59 -2.08 0.81
CA GLY A 30 0.32 -2.00 0.12
C GLY A 30 -0.58 -0.99 0.81
N VAL A 31 -1.03 0.04 0.09
CA VAL A 31 -1.87 1.09 0.68
C VAL A 31 -3.18 0.49 1.18
N GLY A 32 -3.36 0.40 2.50
CA GLY A 32 -4.57 -0.16 3.11
C GLY A 32 -4.75 -1.66 2.92
N LEU A 33 -3.68 -2.39 2.57
CA LEU A 33 -3.73 -3.84 2.40
C LEU A 33 -2.73 -4.48 3.36
N ASP A 34 -3.14 -5.52 4.07
CA ASP A 34 -2.23 -6.47 4.70
C ASP A 34 -1.70 -7.40 3.60
N THR A 35 -0.69 -6.91 2.87
CA THR A 35 -0.13 -7.61 1.71
C THR A 35 0.41 -9.00 2.05
N PRO A 36 1.12 -9.23 3.18
CA PRO A 36 1.54 -10.58 3.57
C PRO A 36 0.37 -11.55 3.77
N ALA A 37 -0.67 -11.14 4.50
CA ALA A 37 -1.85 -11.98 4.69
C ALA A 37 -2.65 -12.17 3.38
N ALA A 38 -2.74 -11.13 2.55
CA ALA A 38 -3.37 -11.18 1.24
C ALA A 38 -2.64 -12.16 0.29
N ALA A 39 -1.31 -12.08 0.23
CA ALA A 39 -0.50 -13.01 -0.56
C ALA A 39 -0.71 -14.46 -0.09
N LEU A 40 -0.72 -14.70 1.23
CA LEU A 40 -0.97 -16.02 1.78
C LEU A 40 -2.38 -16.54 1.49
N ASN A 41 -3.40 -15.68 1.50
CA ASN A 41 -4.75 -16.05 1.08
C ASN A 41 -4.80 -16.43 -0.40
N ILE A 42 -4.11 -15.69 -1.28
CA ILE A 42 -3.99 -16.03 -2.70
C ILE A 42 -3.33 -17.40 -2.85
N LEU A 43 -2.21 -17.66 -2.15
CA LEU A 43 -1.51 -18.94 -2.19
C LEU A 43 -2.40 -20.09 -1.69
N ARG A 44 -3.13 -19.92 -0.59
CA ARG A 44 -4.06 -20.94 -0.05
C ARG A 44 -5.22 -21.21 -1.01
N ALA A 45 -5.79 -20.17 -1.62
CA ALA A 45 -6.84 -20.32 -2.62
C ALA A 45 -6.32 -21.07 -3.87
N MET A 46 -5.11 -20.74 -4.33
CA MET A 46 -4.48 -21.48 -5.43
C MET A 46 -4.21 -22.95 -5.06
N GLN A 47 -3.77 -23.22 -3.84
CA GLN A 47 -3.55 -24.61 -3.39
C GLN A 47 -4.85 -25.41 -3.40
N ALA A 48 -5.96 -24.82 -2.94
CA ALA A 48 -7.29 -25.44 -2.97
C ALA A 48 -7.77 -25.74 -4.40
N GLU A 49 -7.37 -24.92 -5.38
CA GLU A 49 -7.67 -25.10 -6.81
C GLU A 49 -6.69 -26.04 -7.54
N GLY A 50 -5.82 -26.75 -6.80
CA GLY A 50 -4.92 -27.76 -7.35
C GLY A 50 -3.65 -27.20 -8.01
N TYR A 51 -3.26 -25.96 -7.70
CA TYR A 51 -1.96 -25.45 -8.11
C TYR A 51 -0.82 -26.13 -7.31
N PRO A 52 0.37 -26.29 -7.90
CA PRO A 52 1.50 -27.02 -7.33
C PRO A 52 2.21 -26.22 -6.22
N LEU A 53 1.58 -26.11 -5.05
CA LEU A 53 2.09 -25.42 -3.86
C LEU A 53 2.49 -26.40 -2.76
N ALA A 54 3.60 -26.11 -2.09
CA ALA A 54 4.11 -26.91 -0.97
C ALA A 54 4.70 -26.01 0.11
N GLN A 55 4.67 -26.47 1.37
CA GLN A 55 5.34 -25.83 2.51
C GLN A 55 4.95 -24.35 2.70
N LEU A 56 3.67 -24.04 2.57
CA LEU A 56 3.18 -22.68 2.83
C LEU A 56 3.37 -22.31 4.32
N PRO A 57 3.76 -21.06 4.62
CA PRO A 57 3.86 -20.59 6.00
C PRO A 57 2.48 -20.50 6.67
N ASP A 58 2.47 -20.53 7.99
CA ASP A 58 1.24 -20.49 8.79
C ASP A 58 0.65 -19.07 8.86
N SER A 59 1.49 -18.04 8.69
CA SER A 59 1.08 -16.64 8.77
C SER A 59 1.79 -15.74 7.75
N GLY A 60 1.19 -14.58 7.47
CA GLY A 60 1.84 -13.54 6.66
C GLY A 60 3.15 -13.04 7.29
N THR A 61 3.23 -12.99 8.63
CA THR A 61 4.47 -12.67 9.35
C THR A 61 5.57 -13.66 9.05
N GLU A 62 5.26 -14.96 9.10
CA GLU A 62 6.23 -16.01 8.80
C GLU A 62 6.66 -15.95 7.32
N LEU A 63 5.73 -15.66 6.38
CA LEU A 63 6.08 -15.42 4.98
C LEU A 63 7.16 -14.33 4.83
N ILE A 64 6.98 -13.18 5.51
CA ILE A 64 7.96 -12.09 5.48
C ILE A 64 9.26 -12.50 6.16
N GLN A 65 9.22 -13.20 7.30
CA GLN A 65 10.43 -13.69 7.98
C GLN A 65 11.24 -14.64 7.10
N GLN A 66 10.58 -15.58 6.41
CA GLN A 66 11.25 -16.47 5.47
C GLN A 66 11.88 -15.69 4.31
N LEU A 67 11.19 -14.68 3.75
CA LEU A 67 11.72 -13.83 2.69
C LEU A 67 12.97 -13.03 3.15
N LEU A 68 12.94 -12.50 4.38
CA LEU A 68 14.06 -11.78 4.99
C LEU A 68 15.27 -12.70 5.26
N GLY A 69 15.07 -14.02 5.32
CA GLY A 69 16.16 -14.99 5.40
C GLY A 69 16.99 -15.13 4.13
N GLY A 70 16.54 -14.58 3.00
CA GLY A 70 17.26 -14.54 1.73
C GLY A 70 17.67 -13.13 1.31
N VAL A 71 18.34 -13.01 0.17
CA VAL A 71 18.66 -11.70 -0.42
C VAL A 71 17.41 -10.86 -0.65
N THR A 72 17.53 -9.56 -0.35
CA THR A 72 16.48 -8.55 -0.56
C THR A 72 17.06 -7.38 -1.34
N ASN A 73 16.34 -6.25 -1.38
CA ASN A 73 16.88 -5.01 -1.95
C ASN A 73 17.81 -4.25 -0.99
N ASP A 74 18.07 -4.79 0.22
CA ASP A 74 19.02 -4.22 1.17
C ASP A 74 20.46 -4.53 0.75
N LEU A 75 21.17 -3.51 0.26
CA LEU A 75 22.52 -3.64 -0.25
C LEU A 75 23.55 -3.93 0.85
N ASP A 76 23.30 -3.50 2.09
CA ASP A 76 24.27 -3.63 3.19
C ASP A 76 24.39 -5.08 3.67
N SER A 77 23.32 -5.87 3.53
CA SER A 77 23.27 -7.25 3.98
C SER A 77 23.28 -8.26 2.84
N ILE A 78 23.34 -7.79 1.59
CA ILE A 78 23.22 -8.61 0.40
C ILE A 78 24.16 -9.82 0.51
N ASP A 79 25.47 -9.62 0.73
CA ASP A 79 26.52 -10.65 0.71
C ASP A 79 26.50 -11.62 1.89
N LEU A 80 25.70 -11.31 2.90
CA LEU A 80 25.52 -12.16 4.08
C LEU A 80 24.34 -13.12 3.92
N ARG A 81 23.46 -12.87 2.96
CA ARG A 81 22.21 -13.62 2.80
C ARG A 81 22.28 -14.64 1.67
N PRO A 82 21.75 -15.86 1.88
CA PRO A 82 21.65 -16.86 0.84
C PRO A 82 20.65 -16.43 -0.24
N CYS A 83 20.80 -16.98 -1.44
CA CYS A 83 19.86 -16.80 -2.53
C CYS A 83 19.54 -18.14 -3.16
N GLN A 84 18.25 -18.46 -3.27
CA GLN A 84 17.79 -19.76 -3.78
C GLN A 84 17.48 -19.73 -5.29
N GLN A 85 17.37 -18.53 -5.88
CA GLN A 85 17.07 -18.36 -7.30
C GLN A 85 18.07 -17.40 -7.94
N SER A 86 18.52 -17.72 -9.14
CA SER A 86 19.45 -16.86 -9.87
C SER A 86 19.38 -17.16 -11.36
N MET A 87 19.68 -16.17 -12.17
CA MET A 87 19.82 -16.29 -13.62
C MET A 87 21.31 -16.39 -13.97
N ALA A 88 21.70 -17.32 -14.85
CA ALA A 88 23.09 -17.38 -15.30
C ALA A 88 23.42 -16.11 -16.10
N LEU A 89 24.66 -15.62 -16.03
CA LEU A 89 25.06 -14.41 -16.75
C LEU A 89 24.88 -14.59 -18.27
N GLU A 90 25.17 -15.77 -18.80
CA GLU A 90 25.01 -16.08 -20.23
C GLU A 90 23.53 -16.00 -20.66
N GLU A 91 22.63 -16.54 -19.85
CA GLU A 91 21.18 -16.48 -20.08
C GLU A 91 20.68 -15.02 -20.01
N TYR A 92 21.17 -14.26 -19.04
CA TYR A 92 20.86 -12.84 -18.90
C TYR A 92 21.33 -12.06 -20.13
N LEU A 93 22.57 -12.25 -20.57
CA LEU A 93 23.12 -11.57 -21.74
C LEU A 93 22.37 -11.93 -23.02
N ALA A 94 21.97 -13.18 -23.20
CA ALA A 94 21.11 -13.58 -24.32
C ALA A 94 19.78 -12.80 -24.32
N ALA A 95 19.11 -12.69 -23.15
CA ALA A 95 17.88 -11.92 -23.03
C ALA A 95 18.09 -10.41 -23.21
N PHE A 96 19.17 -9.86 -22.64
CA PHE A 96 19.53 -8.45 -22.74
C PHE A 96 19.84 -8.04 -24.18
N ASN A 97 20.49 -8.91 -24.95
CA ASN A 97 20.82 -8.68 -26.36
C ASN A 97 19.60 -8.69 -27.30
N GLU A 98 18.45 -9.18 -26.86
CA GLU A 98 17.18 -9.06 -27.61
C GLU A 98 16.52 -7.69 -27.46
N LEU A 99 16.87 -6.90 -26.44
CA LEU A 99 16.37 -5.54 -26.28
C LEU A 99 16.80 -4.65 -27.45
N PRO A 100 16.03 -3.60 -27.81
CA PRO A 100 16.50 -2.61 -28.78
C PRO A 100 17.87 -2.02 -28.39
N GLN A 101 18.69 -1.70 -29.39
CA GLN A 101 20.03 -1.13 -29.17
C GLN A 101 20.02 0.07 -28.21
N GLU A 102 19.07 0.99 -28.40
CA GLU A 102 18.90 2.17 -27.55
C GLU A 102 18.72 1.82 -26.06
N ASN A 103 17.92 0.79 -25.74
CA ASN A 103 17.73 0.34 -24.36
C ASN A 103 19.01 -0.24 -23.77
N ARG A 104 19.76 -1.02 -24.57
CA ARG A 104 21.03 -1.62 -24.11
C ARG A 104 22.07 -0.54 -23.85
N ASP A 105 22.19 0.43 -24.76
CA ASP A 105 23.12 1.55 -24.62
C ASP A 105 22.79 2.39 -23.38
N ALA A 106 21.51 2.67 -23.15
CA ALA A 106 21.07 3.41 -21.97
C ALA A 106 21.42 2.69 -20.65
N VAL A 107 21.21 1.37 -20.59
CA VAL A 107 21.55 0.56 -19.40
C VAL A 107 23.06 0.50 -19.21
N ASN A 108 23.82 0.18 -20.24
CA ASN A 108 25.28 0.07 -20.15
C ASN A 108 25.94 1.43 -19.81
N ALA A 109 25.45 2.52 -20.39
CA ALA A 109 25.94 3.86 -20.08
C ALA A 109 25.67 4.26 -18.63
N ARG A 110 24.57 3.78 -18.04
CA ARG A 110 24.14 4.14 -16.69
C ARG A 110 24.74 3.23 -15.61
N TRP A 111 24.69 1.93 -15.84
CA TRP A 111 24.95 0.89 -14.84
C TRP A 111 26.24 0.10 -15.12
N GLY A 112 26.90 0.33 -16.25
CA GLY A 112 28.13 -0.35 -16.63
C GLY A 112 27.86 -1.77 -17.12
N ALA A 113 28.70 -2.70 -16.70
CA ALA A 113 28.58 -4.11 -17.06
C ALA A 113 27.70 -4.87 -16.03
N PRO A 114 26.99 -5.94 -16.45
CA PRO A 114 26.09 -6.69 -15.56
C PRO A 114 26.78 -7.38 -14.38
N ASP A 115 28.09 -7.63 -14.46
CA ASP A 115 28.89 -8.17 -13.36
C ASP A 115 29.22 -7.14 -12.27
N SER A 116 28.97 -5.86 -12.54
CA SER A 116 29.09 -4.75 -11.59
C SER A 116 27.79 -4.51 -10.80
N ASP A 117 26.70 -5.21 -11.12
CA ASP A 117 25.43 -5.09 -10.40
C ASP A 117 25.53 -5.69 -8.99
N PRO A 118 24.98 -5.07 -7.93
CA PRO A 118 25.03 -5.61 -6.57
C PRO A 118 24.42 -7.02 -6.43
N MET A 119 23.49 -7.39 -7.31
CA MET A 119 22.88 -8.73 -7.31
C MET A 119 23.75 -9.78 -8.01
N PHE A 120 24.90 -9.42 -8.59
CA PHE A 120 25.80 -10.36 -9.25
C PHE A 120 26.68 -11.13 -8.24
N ARG A 121 26.70 -12.46 -8.35
CA ARG A 121 27.59 -13.35 -7.62
C ARG A 121 28.03 -14.53 -8.46
N SER A 122 29.34 -14.75 -8.56
CA SER A 122 29.93 -15.97 -9.12
C SER A 122 29.33 -16.38 -10.47
N GLY A 123 29.20 -15.43 -11.41
CA GLY A 123 28.67 -15.69 -12.75
C GLY A 123 27.14 -15.74 -12.84
N ARG A 124 26.42 -15.35 -11.79
CA ARG A 124 24.95 -15.40 -11.73
C ARG A 124 24.39 -14.11 -11.15
N ILE A 125 23.21 -13.68 -11.63
CA ILE A 125 22.47 -12.56 -11.04
C ILE A 125 21.37 -13.14 -10.15
N MET A 126 21.38 -12.77 -8.89
CA MET A 126 20.47 -13.26 -7.86
C MET A 126 19.05 -12.73 -8.03
N ILE A 127 18.06 -13.56 -7.69
CA ILE A 127 16.64 -13.21 -7.73
C ILE A 127 16.06 -13.31 -6.32
N ALA A 128 15.63 -12.18 -5.76
CA ALA A 128 15.08 -12.10 -4.41
C ALA A 128 13.67 -12.71 -4.32
N GLY A 129 13.53 -13.80 -3.57
CA GLY A 129 12.25 -14.46 -3.34
C GLY A 129 12.38 -15.88 -2.84
N LEU A 130 11.25 -16.58 -2.82
CA LEU A 130 11.11 -17.96 -2.38
C LEU A 130 10.19 -18.73 -3.31
N ARG A 131 10.39 -20.05 -3.35
CA ARG A 131 9.49 -20.96 -4.08
C ARG A 131 8.70 -21.83 -3.11
N PHE A 132 7.41 -21.91 -3.36
CA PHE A 132 6.47 -22.83 -2.72
C PHE A 132 5.97 -23.80 -3.80
N GLY A 133 6.71 -24.88 -4.02
CA GLY A 133 6.51 -25.79 -5.16
C GLY A 133 6.87 -25.14 -6.51
N LEU A 134 5.91 -25.05 -7.42
CA LEU A 134 6.06 -24.33 -8.70
C LEU A 134 5.48 -22.90 -8.66
N THR A 135 5.10 -22.39 -7.48
CA THR A 135 4.77 -20.97 -7.30
C THR A 135 5.96 -20.23 -6.71
N PHE A 136 6.21 -19.01 -7.19
CA PHE A 136 7.27 -18.13 -6.70
C PHE A 136 6.65 -16.92 -6.00
N VAL A 137 7.22 -16.52 -4.86
CA VAL A 137 6.91 -15.26 -4.18
C VAL A 137 8.18 -14.42 -4.20
N GLY A 138 8.19 -13.35 -4.98
CA GLY A 138 9.34 -12.48 -5.19
C GLY A 138 9.20 -11.13 -4.53
N ILE A 139 10.33 -10.55 -4.17
CA ILE A 139 10.42 -9.13 -3.76
C ILE A 139 10.68 -8.33 -5.02
N GLN A 140 9.82 -7.36 -5.34
CA GLN A 140 10.01 -6.54 -6.52
C GLN A 140 11.37 -5.82 -6.43
N PRO A 141 12.23 -5.93 -7.46
CA PRO A 141 13.52 -5.27 -7.45
C PRO A 141 13.35 -3.75 -7.36
N ALA A 142 14.28 -3.10 -6.69
CA ALA A 142 14.28 -1.65 -6.60
C ALA A 142 14.79 -0.99 -7.89
N ARG A 143 14.30 0.23 -8.17
CA ARG A 143 14.49 0.94 -9.46
C ARG A 143 15.92 1.47 -9.68
N GLY A 144 16.79 1.42 -8.67
CA GLY A 144 18.19 1.81 -8.79
C GLY A 144 18.56 3.13 -8.08
N TYR A 145 17.58 3.86 -7.52
CA TYR A 145 17.86 5.07 -6.73
C TYR A 145 18.71 4.82 -5.48
N GLN A 146 18.65 3.61 -4.92
CA GLN A 146 19.52 3.20 -3.82
C GLN A 146 20.96 2.88 -4.28
N VAL A 147 21.15 2.61 -5.58
CA VAL A 147 22.46 2.36 -6.20
C VAL A 147 23.10 3.68 -6.64
N ASP A 148 22.30 4.60 -7.19
CA ASP A 148 22.69 6.01 -7.41
C ASP A 148 21.74 6.98 -6.69
N PRO A 149 22.07 7.37 -5.43
CA PRO A 149 21.27 8.33 -4.66
C PRO A 149 21.16 9.71 -5.30
N SER A 150 22.12 10.12 -6.14
CA SER A 150 22.09 11.44 -6.80
C SER A 150 20.98 11.54 -7.84
N ALA A 151 20.60 10.40 -8.43
CA ALA A 151 19.53 10.29 -9.42
C ALA A 151 18.16 10.74 -8.88
N VAL A 152 17.93 10.59 -7.58
CA VAL A 152 16.67 10.98 -6.92
C VAL A 152 16.35 12.47 -7.18
N TYR A 153 17.38 13.31 -7.28
CA TYR A 153 17.22 14.75 -7.44
C TYR A 153 17.19 15.21 -8.90
N HIS A 154 17.71 14.39 -9.82
CA HIS A 154 18.07 14.86 -11.16
C HIS A 154 17.55 14.00 -12.32
N ASP A 155 17.07 12.77 -12.06
CA ASP A 155 16.73 11.82 -13.12
C ASP A 155 15.36 11.15 -12.92
N PRO A 156 14.29 11.75 -13.46
CA PRO A 156 12.97 11.13 -13.50
C PRO A 156 12.89 9.94 -14.48
N ASP A 157 13.82 9.85 -15.43
CA ASP A 157 13.86 8.84 -16.50
C ASP A 157 14.88 7.73 -16.22
N LEU A 158 15.20 7.51 -14.94
CA LEU A 158 16.13 6.47 -14.50
C LEU A 158 15.72 5.08 -15.06
N VAL A 159 16.61 4.54 -15.90
CA VAL A 159 16.46 3.23 -16.54
C VAL A 159 16.70 2.09 -15.53
N PRO A 160 16.03 0.93 -15.67
CA PRO A 160 16.17 -0.17 -14.72
C PRO A 160 17.61 -0.73 -14.70
N PRO A 161 18.16 -1.09 -13.52
CA PRO A 161 19.46 -1.74 -13.40
C PRO A 161 19.44 -3.19 -13.88
N HIS A 162 20.61 -3.80 -14.03
CA HIS A 162 20.75 -5.17 -14.52
C HIS A 162 20.02 -6.18 -13.64
N GLY A 163 20.07 -6.06 -12.32
CA GLY A 163 19.33 -6.92 -11.37
C GLY A 163 17.81 -6.84 -11.54
N TYR A 164 17.29 -5.65 -11.87
CA TYR A 164 15.87 -5.46 -12.18
C TYR A 164 15.48 -6.20 -13.45
N LEU A 165 16.27 -6.05 -14.51
CA LEU A 165 16.05 -6.73 -15.79
C LEU A 165 16.15 -8.25 -15.63
N ALA A 166 17.18 -8.73 -14.92
CA ALA A 166 17.41 -10.15 -14.65
C ALA A 166 16.23 -10.80 -13.93
N PHE A 167 15.62 -10.12 -12.94
CA PHE A 167 14.45 -10.62 -12.24
C PHE A 167 13.29 -10.96 -13.17
N TYR A 168 12.88 -10.03 -14.03
CA TYR A 168 11.75 -10.26 -14.94
C TYR A 168 12.13 -11.12 -16.15
N PHE A 169 13.37 -11.07 -16.63
CA PHE A 169 13.83 -11.99 -17.66
C PHE A 169 13.90 -13.42 -17.15
N TRP A 170 14.33 -13.62 -15.91
CA TRP A 170 14.28 -14.92 -15.24
C TRP A 170 12.84 -15.42 -15.16
N LEU A 171 11.90 -14.59 -14.68
CA LEU A 171 10.48 -14.95 -14.63
C LEU A 171 9.94 -15.41 -15.98
N ARG A 172 10.25 -14.68 -17.05
CA ARG A 172 9.74 -14.96 -18.41
C ARG A 172 10.40 -16.15 -19.08
N LYS A 173 11.72 -16.30 -18.95
CA LYS A 173 12.52 -17.17 -19.82
C LYS A 173 13.09 -18.39 -19.12
N ALA A 174 13.68 -18.21 -17.94
CA ALA A 174 14.35 -19.29 -17.21
C ALA A 174 13.39 -20.03 -16.29
N TYR A 175 12.62 -19.28 -15.49
CA TYR A 175 11.56 -19.84 -14.66
C TYR A 175 10.34 -20.24 -15.48
N GLY A 176 10.00 -19.43 -16.50
CA GLY A 176 8.85 -19.68 -17.37
C GLY A 176 7.52 -19.59 -16.61
N ALA A 177 7.28 -18.45 -15.96
CA ALA A 177 6.00 -18.14 -15.35
C ALA A 177 4.91 -17.97 -16.42
N HIS A 178 3.75 -18.60 -16.21
CA HIS A 178 2.60 -18.44 -17.11
C HIS A 178 1.78 -17.18 -16.77
N ALA A 179 1.92 -16.66 -15.56
CA ALA A 179 1.31 -15.41 -15.11
C ALA A 179 2.08 -14.81 -13.93
N VAL A 180 2.01 -13.48 -13.80
CA VAL A 180 2.43 -12.76 -12.59
C VAL A 180 1.22 -12.17 -11.89
N VAL A 181 1.29 -12.12 -10.57
CA VAL A 181 0.33 -11.43 -9.71
C VAL A 181 1.12 -10.39 -8.92
N HIS A 182 0.98 -9.12 -9.27
CA HIS A 182 1.53 -8.06 -8.42
C HIS A 182 0.58 -7.85 -7.23
N VAL A 183 1.07 -8.05 -6.00
CA VAL A 183 0.21 -8.00 -4.81
C VAL A 183 0.44 -6.68 -4.08
N GLY A 184 -0.60 -5.85 -4.05
CA GLY A 184 -0.59 -4.57 -3.36
C GLY A 184 -0.26 -3.38 -4.26
N LYS A 185 -0.97 -2.28 -4.01
CA LYS A 185 -0.71 -0.97 -4.62
C LYS A 185 0.51 -0.30 -3.95
N HIS A 186 1.50 0.21 -4.68
CA HIS A 186 1.76 0.06 -6.12
C HIS A 186 3.15 -0.52 -6.32
N GLY A 187 3.34 -1.24 -7.41
CA GLY A 187 4.62 -1.69 -7.88
C GLY A 187 5.39 -0.54 -8.51
N ASN A 188 6.57 -0.83 -9.05
CA ASN A 188 7.38 0.17 -9.74
C ASN A 188 7.50 -0.08 -11.26
N LEU A 189 6.98 -1.20 -11.78
CA LEU A 189 7.14 -1.61 -13.17
C LEU A 189 6.35 -0.71 -14.12
N GLU A 190 5.10 -0.40 -13.80
CA GLU A 190 4.23 0.49 -14.57
C GLU A 190 4.74 1.93 -14.64
N TRP A 191 5.65 2.29 -13.74
CA TRP A 191 6.25 3.63 -13.64
C TRP A 191 7.61 3.73 -14.33
N LEU A 192 8.16 2.64 -14.85
CA LEU A 192 9.44 2.69 -15.58
C LEU A 192 9.35 3.60 -16.81
N PRO A 193 10.47 4.21 -17.26
CA PRO A 193 10.45 5.23 -18.31
C PRO A 193 9.83 4.74 -19.63
N GLY A 194 9.19 5.67 -20.35
CA GLY A 194 8.51 5.40 -21.62
C GLY A 194 7.15 6.08 -21.74
N LYS A 195 6.47 5.85 -22.86
CA LYS A 195 5.18 6.49 -23.22
C LYS A 195 4.08 6.24 -22.18
N GLY A 196 3.21 7.23 -21.97
CA GLY A 196 2.08 7.12 -21.02
C GLY A 196 1.05 6.03 -21.33
N VAL A 197 0.86 5.70 -22.61
CA VAL A 197 -0.04 4.67 -23.13
C VAL A 197 0.41 4.30 -24.55
N GLY A 198 0.02 3.12 -25.06
CA GLY A 198 0.40 2.69 -26.41
C GLY A 198 1.92 2.49 -26.51
N LEU A 199 2.44 1.61 -25.64
CA LEU A 199 3.88 1.41 -25.48
C LEU A 199 4.54 0.95 -26.78
N SER A 200 5.75 1.45 -27.02
CA SER A 200 6.66 0.92 -28.04
C SER A 200 7.57 -0.14 -27.44
N ARG A 201 8.23 -0.91 -28.30
CA ARG A 201 9.28 -1.89 -27.93
C ARG A 201 10.44 -1.32 -27.09
N THR A 202 10.62 0.00 -27.10
CA THR A 202 11.65 0.72 -26.32
C THR A 202 11.15 1.20 -24.95
N CYS A 203 9.84 1.12 -24.68
CA CYS A 203 9.29 1.46 -23.38
C CYS A 203 9.61 0.34 -22.39
N TRP A 204 10.22 0.70 -21.26
CA TRP A 204 10.68 -0.27 -20.26
C TRP A 204 9.60 -1.22 -19.72
N PRO A 205 8.37 -0.77 -19.42
CA PRO A 205 7.34 -1.70 -18.94
C PRO A 205 7.05 -2.84 -19.93
N ASP A 206 7.04 -2.55 -21.24
CA ASP A 206 6.85 -3.54 -22.30
C ASP A 206 8.09 -4.42 -22.50
N ALA A 207 9.27 -3.80 -22.57
CA ALA A 207 10.54 -4.50 -22.73
C ALA A 207 10.81 -5.52 -21.62
N VAL A 208 10.50 -5.16 -20.38
CA VAL A 208 10.70 -5.97 -19.17
C VAL A 208 9.67 -7.09 -19.08
N LEU A 209 8.38 -6.76 -19.13
CA LEU A 209 7.30 -7.72 -18.86
C LEU A 209 6.91 -8.56 -20.09
N GLY A 210 7.06 -8.00 -21.29
CA GLY A 210 6.62 -8.61 -22.54
C GLY A 210 5.15 -9.01 -22.53
N ALA A 211 4.81 -10.13 -23.18
CA ALA A 211 3.43 -10.63 -23.29
C ALA A 211 2.95 -11.44 -22.06
N MET A 212 3.69 -11.42 -20.95
CA MET A 212 3.34 -12.20 -19.75
C MET A 212 2.04 -11.66 -19.13
N PRO A 213 1.02 -12.52 -18.89
CA PRO A 213 -0.20 -12.10 -18.21
C PRO A 213 0.10 -11.50 -16.84
N ASN A 214 -0.44 -10.31 -16.59
CA ASN A 214 -0.23 -9.56 -15.36
C ASN A 214 -1.57 -9.34 -14.66
N ILE A 215 -1.76 -10.00 -13.52
CA ILE A 215 -2.94 -9.87 -12.68
C ILE A 215 -2.59 -8.97 -11.50
N TYR A 216 -3.49 -8.08 -11.12
CA TYR A 216 -3.15 -7.07 -10.12
C TYR A 216 -4.33 -6.80 -9.18
N PRO A 217 -4.36 -7.39 -7.97
CA PRO A 217 -5.21 -6.93 -6.88
C PRO A 217 -4.91 -5.47 -6.53
N PHE A 218 -5.92 -4.61 -6.66
CA PHE A 218 -5.76 -3.16 -6.52
C PHE A 218 -6.87 -2.56 -5.64
N ILE A 219 -6.59 -1.48 -4.92
CA ILE A 219 -7.58 -0.88 -4.02
C ILE A 219 -8.62 -0.09 -4.84
N VAL A 220 -9.92 -0.34 -4.58
CA VAL A 220 -11.02 0.22 -5.38
C VAL A 220 -11.09 1.75 -5.40
N ASN A 221 -10.60 2.40 -4.34
CA ASN A 221 -10.66 3.85 -4.20
C ASN A 221 -9.43 4.57 -4.80
N ASP A 222 -8.57 3.86 -5.53
CA ASP A 222 -7.46 4.45 -6.27
C ASP A 222 -7.48 4.09 -7.76
N PRO A 223 -8.48 4.58 -8.52
CA PRO A 223 -8.59 4.28 -9.94
C PRO A 223 -7.47 4.90 -10.78
N GLY A 224 -6.82 5.97 -10.30
CA GLY A 224 -5.80 6.71 -11.04
C GLY A 224 -4.56 5.86 -11.32
N GLU A 225 -3.96 5.28 -10.29
CA GLU A 225 -2.79 4.42 -10.47
C GLU A 225 -3.17 3.04 -11.03
N GLY A 226 -4.35 2.51 -10.69
CA GLY A 226 -4.88 1.30 -11.33
C GLY A 226 -5.02 1.45 -12.86
N ALA A 227 -5.38 2.64 -13.34
CA ALA A 227 -5.41 2.95 -14.77
C ALA A 227 -4.00 2.99 -15.40
N GLN A 228 -2.99 3.44 -14.66
CA GLN A 228 -1.59 3.43 -15.11
C GLN A 228 -1.11 2.00 -15.35
N ALA A 229 -1.34 1.09 -14.40
CA ALA A 229 -1.01 -0.32 -14.54
C ALA A 229 -1.74 -0.96 -15.75
N LYS A 230 -3.04 -0.70 -15.91
CA LYS A 230 -3.80 -1.16 -17.11
C LYS A 230 -3.15 -0.71 -18.42
N ARG A 231 -2.77 0.57 -18.51
CA ARG A 231 -2.29 1.20 -19.75
C ARG A 231 -0.84 0.86 -20.09
N ARG A 232 0.00 0.64 -19.08
CA ARG A 232 1.46 0.48 -19.25
C ARG A 232 1.96 -0.94 -19.00
N THR A 233 1.19 -1.80 -18.33
CA THR A 233 1.65 -3.16 -17.99
C THR A 233 0.60 -4.22 -18.28
N GLN A 234 -0.37 -3.87 -19.14
CA GLN A 234 -1.47 -4.73 -19.58
C GLN A 234 -2.17 -5.45 -18.41
N ALA A 235 -2.19 -4.79 -17.25
CA ALA A 235 -2.64 -5.40 -16.01
C ALA A 235 -4.15 -5.65 -16.03
N VAL A 236 -4.53 -6.87 -15.66
CA VAL A 236 -5.90 -7.22 -15.30
C VAL A 236 -6.10 -6.88 -13.84
N ILE A 237 -6.71 -5.72 -13.60
CA ILE A 237 -7.02 -5.25 -12.26
C ILE A 237 -8.19 -6.05 -11.67
N ILE A 238 -7.99 -6.57 -10.46
CA ILE A 238 -9.03 -7.18 -9.63
C ILE A 238 -9.19 -6.30 -8.39
N ASP A 239 -10.20 -5.43 -8.39
CA ASP A 239 -10.36 -4.47 -7.31
C ASP A 239 -10.73 -5.16 -5.99
N HIS A 240 -10.19 -4.63 -4.89
CA HIS A 240 -10.48 -5.05 -3.53
C HIS A 240 -11.00 -3.90 -2.67
N LEU A 241 -11.63 -4.25 -1.55
CA LEU A 241 -12.24 -3.27 -0.65
C LEU A 241 -11.17 -2.40 0.01
N MET A 242 -11.55 -1.19 0.41
CA MET A 242 -10.76 -0.38 1.34
C MET A 242 -10.63 -1.08 2.71
N PRO A 243 -9.66 -0.67 3.55
CA PRO A 243 -9.67 -1.04 4.96
C PRO A 243 -11.02 -0.79 5.63
N PRO A 244 -11.39 -1.57 6.64
CA PRO A 244 -12.54 -1.29 7.48
C PRO A 244 -12.47 0.14 8.03
N LEU A 245 -13.61 0.83 8.06
CA LEU A 245 -13.73 2.19 8.56
C LEU A 245 -14.37 2.22 9.95
N THR A 246 -13.95 3.16 10.78
CA THR A 246 -14.55 3.47 12.08
C THR A 246 -14.51 4.98 12.34
N ARG A 247 -15.23 5.45 13.37
CA ARG A 247 -15.06 6.79 13.92
C ARG A 247 -13.79 6.86 14.76
N ALA A 248 -13.09 7.98 14.69
CA ALA A 248 -11.90 8.20 15.51
C ALA A 248 -12.21 8.21 17.01
N GLU A 249 -13.39 8.73 17.39
CA GLU A 249 -13.80 8.98 18.77
C GLU A 249 -12.82 9.91 19.52
N THR A 250 -13.13 10.28 20.76
CA THR A 250 -12.23 11.03 21.65
C THR A 250 -11.53 10.09 22.63
N TYR A 251 -10.26 10.36 22.93
CA TYR A 251 -9.47 9.60 23.91
C TYR A 251 -8.47 10.50 24.64
N GLY A 252 -7.99 10.03 25.79
CA GLY A 252 -6.99 10.74 26.59
C GLY A 252 -7.42 12.18 26.92
N PRO A 253 -6.55 13.19 26.75
CA PRO A 253 -6.88 14.58 27.05
C PRO A 253 -8.08 15.16 26.29
N LEU A 254 -8.34 14.72 25.05
CA LEU A 254 -9.50 15.18 24.26
C LEU A 254 -10.83 14.76 24.90
N ARG A 255 -10.87 13.56 25.48
CA ARG A 255 -12.04 13.07 26.23
C ARG A 255 -12.22 13.87 27.52
N ASN A 256 -11.13 14.23 28.19
CA ASN A 256 -11.21 15.08 29.39
C ASN A 256 -11.72 16.48 29.04
N LEU A 257 -11.28 17.06 27.91
CA LEU A 257 -11.77 18.33 27.41
C LEU A 257 -13.27 18.28 27.09
N GLU A 258 -13.75 17.20 26.47
CA GLU A 258 -15.18 16.99 26.20
C GLU A 258 -15.98 16.96 27.50
N LEU A 259 -15.54 16.21 28.51
CA LEU A 259 -16.20 16.16 29.83
C LEU A 259 -16.22 17.53 30.53
N LEU A 260 -15.11 18.28 30.48
CA LEU A 260 -15.04 19.61 31.07
C LEU A 260 -15.94 20.61 30.33
N ALA A 261 -16.01 20.52 29.00
CA ALA A 261 -16.88 21.37 28.19
C ALA A 261 -18.36 21.09 28.47
N ASP A 262 -18.75 19.81 28.58
CA ASP A 262 -20.11 19.41 28.96
C ASP A 262 -20.48 19.97 30.35
N GLU A 263 -19.62 19.77 31.36
CA GLU A 263 -19.83 20.30 32.71
C GLU A 263 -19.90 21.84 32.71
N PHE A 264 -19.11 22.50 31.87
CA PHE A 264 -19.14 23.96 31.73
C PHE A 264 -20.51 24.44 31.24
N TYR A 265 -21.08 23.80 30.22
CA TYR A 265 -22.39 24.20 29.69
C TYR A 265 -23.52 23.97 30.69
N GLU A 266 -23.46 22.90 31.49
CA GLU A 266 -24.41 22.68 32.59
C GLU A 266 -24.26 23.74 33.69
N ALA A 267 -23.02 24.03 34.09
CA ALA A 267 -22.72 25.00 35.13
C ALA A 267 -23.08 26.44 34.72
N GLN A 268 -23.03 26.78 33.42
CA GLN A 268 -23.30 28.13 32.93
C GLN A 268 -24.69 28.66 33.36
N LEU A 269 -25.68 27.77 33.48
CA LEU A 269 -27.06 28.12 33.88
C LEU A 269 -27.31 27.94 35.39
N LEU A 270 -26.54 27.08 36.07
CA LEU A 270 -26.81 26.65 37.45
C LEU A 270 -25.86 27.26 38.48
N ASP A 271 -24.57 27.40 38.14
CA ASP A 271 -23.52 27.95 38.99
C ASP A 271 -22.45 28.71 38.17
N PRO A 272 -22.63 30.03 37.98
CA PRO A 272 -21.69 30.86 37.24
C PRO A 272 -20.27 30.92 37.83
N ARG A 273 -20.09 30.62 39.13
CA ARG A 273 -18.75 30.57 39.73
C ARG A 273 -18.01 29.33 39.28
N ARG A 274 -18.69 28.18 39.29
CA ARG A 274 -18.15 26.92 38.77
C ARG A 274 -17.83 27.01 37.29
N ALA A 275 -18.70 27.65 36.48
CA ALA A 275 -18.44 27.84 35.06
C ALA A 275 -17.13 28.60 34.78
N ARG A 276 -16.77 29.61 35.60
CA ARG A 276 -15.49 30.32 35.46
C ARG A 276 -14.27 29.48 35.84
N GLU A 277 -14.39 28.60 36.84
CA GLU A 277 -13.31 27.65 37.17
C GLU A 277 -13.11 26.67 36.01
N LEU A 278 -14.19 26.07 35.53
CA LEU A 278 -14.15 25.14 34.39
C LEU A 278 -13.57 25.79 33.13
N GLN A 279 -13.90 27.05 32.85
CA GLN A 279 -13.28 27.79 31.73
C GLN A 279 -11.76 27.85 31.85
N ARG A 280 -11.23 28.09 33.06
CA ARG A 280 -9.77 28.14 33.31
C ARG A 280 -9.14 26.75 33.16
N ASP A 281 -9.77 25.73 33.72
CA ASP A 281 -9.32 24.34 33.63
C ASP A 281 -9.29 23.85 32.16
N ILE A 282 -10.33 24.19 31.37
CA ILE A 282 -10.39 23.90 29.94
C ILE A 282 -9.26 24.62 29.20
N LEU A 283 -9.07 25.93 29.44
CA LEU A 283 -8.04 26.70 28.75
C LEU A 283 -6.61 26.22 29.09
N GLU A 284 -6.37 25.85 30.34
CA GLU A 284 -5.12 25.24 30.79
C GLU A 284 -4.87 23.93 30.04
N LEU A 285 -5.85 23.02 30.03
CA LEU A 285 -5.72 21.73 29.34
C LEU A 285 -5.57 21.90 27.82
N VAL A 286 -6.25 22.87 27.20
CA VAL A 286 -6.08 23.23 25.78
C VAL A 286 -4.64 23.68 25.48
N ARG A 287 -4.01 24.45 26.37
CA ARG A 287 -2.62 24.91 26.21
C ARG A 287 -1.60 23.80 26.47
N GLU A 288 -1.82 22.98 27.50
CA GLU A 288 -0.99 21.82 27.81
C GLU A 288 -0.96 20.80 26.66
N THR A 289 -2.10 20.62 26.00
CA THR A 289 -2.25 19.71 24.85
C THR A 289 -1.91 20.36 23.51
N HIS A 290 -1.54 21.64 23.51
CA HIS A 290 -1.21 22.45 22.33
C HIS A 290 -2.35 22.58 21.29
N ILE A 291 -3.61 22.38 21.70
CA ILE A 291 -4.80 22.56 20.87
C ILE A 291 -5.07 24.04 20.60
N ASP A 292 -4.58 24.92 21.47
CA ASP A 292 -4.56 26.38 21.25
C ASP A 292 -3.98 26.77 19.88
N ARG A 293 -2.99 26.04 19.39
CA ARG A 293 -2.40 26.24 18.06
C ARG A 293 -3.35 25.84 16.92
N GLU A 294 -4.04 24.72 17.05
CA GLU A 294 -5.03 24.23 16.06
C GLU A 294 -6.23 25.17 15.99
N LEU A 295 -6.62 25.73 17.14
CA LEU A 295 -7.72 26.69 17.27
C LEU A 295 -7.33 28.14 16.96
N ALA A 296 -6.03 28.39 16.69
CA ALA A 296 -5.43 29.71 16.48
C ALA A 296 -5.79 30.72 17.59
N LEU A 297 -5.64 30.28 18.84
CA LEU A 297 -5.92 31.09 20.03
C LEU A 297 -4.76 32.06 20.31
N GLY A 298 -5.11 33.28 20.73
CA GLY A 298 -4.13 34.27 21.19
C GLY A 298 -3.60 33.97 22.61
N GLU A 299 -2.48 34.59 22.97
CA GLU A 299 -1.83 34.37 24.27
C GLU A 299 -2.61 34.95 25.46
N ASN A 300 -3.45 35.98 25.24
CA ASN A 300 -4.23 36.65 26.27
C ASN A 300 -5.74 36.40 26.07
N LEU A 301 -6.25 35.28 26.59
CA LEU A 301 -7.67 34.95 26.64
C LEU A 301 -8.08 34.81 28.10
N ASP A 302 -8.54 35.89 28.73
CA ASP A 302 -8.82 35.91 30.18
C ASP A 302 -10.15 36.59 30.53
N SER A 303 -10.97 36.91 29.53
CA SER A 303 -12.29 37.51 29.72
C SER A 303 -13.44 36.54 29.36
N ASP A 304 -14.62 36.75 29.95
CA ASP A 304 -15.86 36.02 29.60
C ASP A 304 -16.20 36.20 28.09
N ALA A 305 -15.81 37.33 27.48
CA ALA A 305 -16.00 37.62 26.05
C ALA A 305 -15.05 36.78 25.16
N ASP A 306 -13.84 36.52 25.62
CA ASP A 306 -12.89 35.63 24.93
C ASP A 306 -13.40 34.19 24.95
N ALA A 307 -13.93 33.74 26.09
CA ALA A 307 -14.52 32.41 26.26
C ALA A 307 -15.63 32.12 25.26
N ALA A 308 -16.53 33.10 25.08
CA ALA A 308 -17.62 33.01 24.12
C ALA A 308 -17.15 32.84 22.66
N LEU A 309 -15.90 33.21 22.36
CA LEU A 309 -15.31 33.06 21.02
C LEU A 309 -14.61 31.70 20.84
N TRP A 310 -13.83 31.24 21.82
CA TRP A 310 -13.01 30.04 21.65
C TRP A 310 -13.68 28.73 22.07
N LEU A 311 -14.60 28.74 23.04
CA LEU A 311 -15.32 27.53 23.46
C LEU A 311 -16.13 26.89 22.32
N PRO A 312 -16.90 27.64 21.51
CA PRO A 312 -17.60 27.05 20.37
C PRO A 312 -16.64 26.48 19.31
N ARG A 313 -15.44 27.05 19.16
CA ARG A 313 -14.42 26.52 18.24
C ARG A 313 -13.84 25.22 18.77
N LEU A 314 -13.56 25.15 20.07
CA LEU A 314 -13.14 23.92 20.74
C LEU A 314 -14.19 22.82 20.58
N ASP A 315 -15.47 23.12 20.84
CA ASP A 315 -16.57 22.17 20.68
C ASP A 315 -16.67 21.65 19.24
N THR A 316 -16.62 22.56 18.25
CA THR A 316 -16.61 22.20 16.83
C THR A 316 -15.42 21.29 16.51
N TYR A 317 -14.22 21.64 16.97
CA TYR A 317 -13.00 20.88 16.75
C TYR A 317 -13.06 19.47 17.37
N LEU A 318 -13.52 19.37 18.62
CA LEU A 318 -13.70 18.09 19.30
C LEU A 318 -14.74 17.22 18.57
N CYS A 319 -15.87 17.81 18.17
CA CYS A 319 -16.89 17.13 17.39
C CYS A 319 -16.36 16.61 16.04
N ASP A 320 -15.66 17.45 15.28
CA ASP A 320 -15.10 17.10 13.98
C ASP A 320 -14.07 15.97 14.08
N LEU A 321 -13.20 16.03 15.10
CA LEU A 321 -12.20 14.99 15.33
C LEU A 321 -12.87 13.68 15.76
N LYS A 322 -13.80 13.73 16.72
CA LYS A 322 -14.56 12.55 17.19
C LYS A 322 -15.28 11.83 16.05
N GLU A 323 -15.91 12.59 15.17
CA GLU A 323 -16.76 12.08 14.10
C GLU A 323 -16.00 11.72 12.82
N SER A 324 -14.72 12.06 12.73
CA SER A 324 -13.85 11.77 11.59
C SER A 324 -13.77 10.27 11.32
N GLN A 325 -13.85 9.90 10.04
CA GLN A 325 -13.73 8.51 9.59
C GLN A 325 -12.26 8.14 9.40
N ILE A 326 -11.82 7.14 10.13
CA ILE A 326 -10.46 6.59 10.06
C ILE A 326 -10.51 5.11 9.67
N ARG A 327 -9.35 4.56 9.32
CA ARG A 327 -9.18 3.14 9.03
C ARG A 327 -8.94 2.38 10.33
N ASP A 328 -9.69 1.32 10.59
CA ASP A 328 -9.52 0.43 11.75
C ASP A 328 -8.83 -0.87 11.32
N GLY A 329 -7.54 -0.75 11.03
CA GLY A 329 -6.70 -1.83 10.52
C GLY A 329 -6.51 -1.80 9.00
N LEU A 330 -6.29 -2.98 8.42
CA LEU A 330 -5.97 -3.17 7.00
C LEU A 330 -6.98 -4.13 6.36
N HIS A 331 -7.17 -4.02 5.05
CA HIS A 331 -7.92 -5.02 4.30
C HIS A 331 -7.07 -6.28 4.09
N ILE A 332 -7.68 -7.46 4.14
CA ILE A 332 -7.05 -8.72 3.73
C ILE A 332 -7.78 -9.21 2.49
N PHE A 333 -7.06 -9.35 1.37
CA PHE A 333 -7.67 -9.76 0.10
C PHE A 333 -8.40 -11.11 0.23
N GLY A 334 -9.61 -11.19 -0.30
CA GLY A 334 -10.50 -12.35 -0.17
C GLY A 334 -11.32 -12.40 1.12
N GLN A 335 -11.21 -11.41 2.01
CA GLN A 335 -11.96 -11.37 3.27
C GLN A 335 -12.78 -10.07 3.40
N SER A 336 -14.09 -10.22 3.63
CA SER A 336 -14.94 -9.09 4.03
C SER A 336 -14.83 -8.81 5.52
N PRO A 337 -14.96 -7.54 5.96
CA PRO A 337 -14.99 -7.23 7.39
C PRO A 337 -16.13 -8.00 8.08
N GLN A 338 -15.88 -8.38 9.34
CA GLN A 338 -16.83 -9.13 10.17
C GLN A 338 -17.04 -8.41 11.51
N GLY A 339 -18.10 -8.78 12.23
CA GLY A 339 -18.40 -8.26 13.57
C GLY A 339 -18.44 -6.72 13.61
N ARG A 340 -17.75 -6.13 14.61
CA ARG A 340 -17.67 -4.67 14.80
C ARG A 340 -17.18 -3.95 13.54
N LEU A 341 -16.09 -4.42 12.92
CA LEU A 341 -15.52 -3.81 11.71
C LEU A 341 -16.53 -3.73 10.56
N ARG A 342 -17.40 -4.74 10.42
CA ARG A 342 -18.47 -4.74 9.43
C ARG A 342 -19.53 -3.69 9.76
N THR A 343 -19.97 -3.66 11.01
CA THR A 343 -20.97 -2.70 11.48
C THR A 343 -20.49 -1.27 11.27
N ASP A 344 -19.28 -0.95 11.76
CA ASP A 344 -18.70 0.39 11.70
C ASP A 344 -18.51 0.84 10.24
N THR A 345 -18.01 -0.05 9.38
CA THR A 345 -17.87 0.25 7.94
C THR A 345 -19.23 0.48 7.26
N LEU A 346 -20.26 -0.30 7.59
CA LEU A 346 -21.60 -0.10 7.05
C LEU A 346 -22.22 1.21 7.53
N LEU A 347 -22.03 1.57 8.80
CA LEU A 347 -22.46 2.85 9.35
C LEU A 347 -21.77 4.01 8.62
N ALA A 348 -20.47 3.91 8.36
CA ALA A 348 -19.72 4.90 7.59
C ALA A 348 -20.29 5.07 6.17
N LEU A 349 -20.54 3.97 5.47
CA LEU A 349 -21.08 3.98 4.09
C LEU A 349 -22.52 4.52 4.02
N LEU A 350 -23.35 4.25 5.02
CA LEU A 350 -24.75 4.68 5.08
C LEU A 350 -24.96 6.06 5.72
N ARG A 351 -23.89 6.70 6.19
CA ARG A 351 -23.94 8.04 6.80
C ARG A 351 -24.37 9.12 5.80
N ILE A 352 -23.95 8.99 4.55
CA ILE A 352 -24.20 9.97 3.48
C ILE A 352 -25.32 9.47 2.57
N PRO A 353 -26.28 10.32 2.16
CA PRO A 353 -27.26 9.94 1.16
C PRO A 353 -26.59 9.60 -0.17
N ARG A 354 -27.15 8.63 -0.89
CA ARG A 354 -26.70 8.20 -2.21
C ARG A 354 -27.59 8.85 -3.28
N GLY A 355 -27.07 9.11 -4.47
CA GLY A 355 -27.87 9.64 -5.59
C GLY A 355 -28.76 10.84 -5.20
N ASP A 356 -30.07 10.70 -5.33
CA ASP A 356 -31.07 11.74 -5.01
C ASP A 356 -31.40 11.86 -3.49
N GLY A 357 -30.89 10.95 -2.67
CA GLY A 357 -31.08 10.93 -1.23
C GLY A 357 -32.49 10.55 -0.74
N ARG A 358 -33.35 9.96 -1.60
CA ARG A 358 -34.75 9.63 -1.29
C ARG A 358 -34.96 8.13 -1.13
N GLY A 359 -35.96 7.76 -0.33
CA GLY A 359 -36.33 6.35 -0.08
C GLY A 359 -35.11 5.51 0.34
N ALA A 360 -34.85 4.43 -0.39
CA ALA A 360 -33.70 3.54 -0.18
C ALA A 360 -32.33 4.23 -0.36
N GLN A 361 -32.28 5.40 -1.01
CA GLN A 361 -31.06 6.17 -1.21
C GLN A 361 -30.80 7.21 -0.11
N SER A 362 -31.70 7.33 0.87
CA SER A 362 -31.44 8.20 2.03
C SER A 362 -30.31 7.66 2.91
N SER A 363 -29.71 8.55 3.71
CA SER A 363 -28.79 8.11 4.76
C SER A 363 -29.53 7.43 5.91
N LEU A 364 -28.81 6.58 6.65
CA LEU A 364 -29.34 5.95 7.85
C LEU A 364 -29.84 6.99 8.85
N LEU A 365 -29.08 8.07 9.06
CA LEU A 365 -29.47 9.15 9.98
C LEU A 365 -30.80 9.81 9.59
N ARG A 366 -31.01 10.09 8.29
CA ARG A 366 -32.27 10.68 7.81
C ARG A 366 -33.44 9.69 7.92
N ALA A 367 -33.18 8.41 7.67
CA ALA A 367 -34.19 7.37 7.81
C ALA A 367 -34.62 7.21 9.28
N LEU A 368 -33.67 7.20 10.21
CA LEU A 368 -33.94 7.12 11.65
C LEU A 368 -34.67 8.37 12.15
N SER A 369 -34.21 9.58 11.81
CA SER A 369 -34.91 10.83 12.20
C SER A 369 -36.38 10.80 11.74
N LYS A 370 -36.66 10.44 10.48
CA LYS A 370 -38.06 10.33 10.01
C LYS A 370 -38.88 9.27 10.75
N ALA A 371 -38.25 8.19 11.21
CA ALA A 371 -38.94 7.12 11.91
C ALA A 371 -39.21 7.47 13.38
N PHE A 372 -38.34 8.26 14.02
CA PHE A 372 -38.44 8.60 15.43
C PHE A 372 -39.08 9.97 15.71
N GLY A 373 -39.32 10.79 14.68
CA GLY A 373 -39.92 12.13 14.80
C GLY A 373 -38.87 13.20 15.06
#